data_AF-R5J1V6-F1
#
_entry.id   AF-R5J1V6-F1
#
_cell.length_a   1.000
_cell.length_b   1.000
_cell.length_c   1.000
_cell.angle_alpha   90.00
_cell.angle_beta   90.00
_cell.angle_gamma   90.00
#
_symmetry.space_group_name_H-M   'P 1'
#
loop_
_entity.id
_entity.type
_entity.pdbx_description
1 polymer ?
#
loop_
_entity_poly.entity_id
_entity_poly.type
_entity_poly.pdbx_seq_one_letter_code
_entity_poly.pdbx_strand_id
1 'polypeptide(L)'
;MLQYLVILLDDTSVSYCHYDNRKSEHRLISLENLKAGILFAMKENLMLQFVYPHYELPQAYKDEIETIDHSKIVPVEYRDEADVVVLDDWEQLSVSGCDIQKTYVLRTGKTGFFKNYTILNEVLDKVLRLNVVLVDIDTFTESDFDIYKSVLDELALKLKGMYLEGMAPQLNLLTDRMMLDKMNNCNAGVENITLAPDGKFYICPAFYLADDGYSIGSLVEVLDIKNPKLYKLSYAPLCRNCDAYQCKRCIWMNWKTTLEVNTPSHEQCVVAHLERNTSRSLLLDIRRYGTFLPGHEIKEITYLDPFDVRQEF
;
A
#
# COMPACT_ATOMS: atom_id res chain seq x y z
N MET A 1 -14.31 -7.59 10.87
CA MET A 1 -15.07 -6.47 11.46
C MET A 1 -14.36 -5.23 10.98
N LEU A 2 -15.10 -4.21 10.56
CA LEU A 2 -14.49 -2.97 10.11
C LEU A 2 -13.66 -2.36 11.26
N GLN A 3 -12.53 -1.77 10.90
CA GLN A 3 -11.58 -1.12 11.80
C GLN A 3 -11.21 0.28 11.28
N TYR A 4 -11.24 0.48 9.96
CA TYR A 4 -10.83 1.71 9.32
C TYR A 4 -11.91 2.22 8.35
N LEU A 5 -12.02 3.54 8.27
CA LEU A 5 -12.72 4.24 7.21
C LEU A 5 -11.74 5.20 6.52
N VAL A 6 -11.50 4.97 5.23
CA VAL A 6 -10.79 5.92 4.37
C VAL A 6 -11.79 6.92 3.81
N ILE A 7 -11.56 8.21 3.98
CA ILE A 7 -12.38 9.26 3.38
C ILE A 7 -11.56 9.97 2.30
N LEU A 8 -11.99 9.84 1.05
CA LEU A 8 -11.46 10.64 -0.05
C LEU A 8 -12.09 12.03 0.01
N LEU A 9 -11.26 13.06 0.15
CA LEU A 9 -11.76 14.43 0.31
C LEU A 9 -12.18 15.06 -1.01
N ASP A 10 -11.57 14.67 -2.12
CA ASP A 10 -11.89 15.14 -3.47
C ASP A 10 -11.78 14.02 -4.51
N ASP A 11 -12.47 14.16 -5.65
CA ASP A 11 -12.31 13.28 -6.81
C ASP A 11 -10.86 13.21 -7.30
N THR A 12 -10.08 14.27 -7.13
CA THR A 12 -8.66 14.39 -7.47
C THR A 12 -7.73 14.14 -6.27
N SER A 13 -8.20 13.48 -5.22
CA SER A 13 -7.33 13.10 -4.09
C SER A 13 -6.18 12.21 -4.55
N VAL A 14 -5.05 12.30 -3.85
CA VAL A 14 -3.87 11.49 -4.17
C VAL A 14 -4.19 10.00 -4.20
N SER A 15 -3.52 9.30 -5.10
CA SER A 15 -3.45 7.84 -5.02
C SER A 15 -2.30 7.47 -4.10
N TYR A 16 -2.47 6.49 -3.22
CA TYR A 16 -1.42 6.09 -2.26
C TYR A 16 -1.14 4.58 -2.28
N CYS A 17 -1.75 3.85 -3.22
CA CYS A 17 -1.42 2.46 -3.49
C CYS A 17 -1.42 2.19 -5.01
N HIS A 18 -1.65 0.95 -5.43
CA HIS A 18 -1.47 0.51 -6.81
C HIS A 18 -2.42 1.16 -7.84
N TYR A 19 -3.56 1.69 -7.40
CA TYR A 19 -4.50 2.34 -8.33
C TYR A 19 -3.98 3.69 -8.76
N ASP A 20 -4.49 4.17 -9.89
CA ASP A 20 -4.20 5.50 -10.41
C ASP A 20 -5.46 6.36 -10.40
N ASN A 21 -5.29 7.67 -10.33
CA ASN A 21 -6.40 8.62 -10.36
C ASN A 21 -6.34 9.45 -11.64
N ARG A 22 -7.25 9.15 -12.56
CA ARG A 22 -7.36 9.85 -13.85
C ARG A 22 -8.33 11.03 -13.82
N LYS A 23 -9.00 11.27 -12.68
CA LYS A 23 -9.93 12.39 -12.56
C LYS A 23 -9.14 13.69 -12.45
N SER A 24 -9.52 14.66 -13.28
CA SER A 24 -8.99 16.03 -13.27
C SER A 24 -10.00 17.05 -12.77
N GLU A 25 -11.29 16.69 -12.76
CA GLU A 25 -12.35 17.58 -12.28
C GLU A 25 -12.44 17.49 -10.76
N HIS A 26 -12.28 18.64 -10.10
CA HIS A 26 -12.41 18.74 -8.66
C HIS A 26 -13.85 18.54 -8.23
N ARG A 27 -14.04 17.64 -7.27
CA ARG A 27 -15.29 17.47 -6.55
C ARG A 27 -14.98 17.14 -5.12
N LEU A 28 -14.91 18.20 -4.31
CA LEU A 28 -14.72 18.08 -2.88
C LEU A 28 -15.96 17.41 -2.28
N ILE A 29 -15.76 16.46 -1.37
CA ILE A 29 -16.82 15.85 -0.58
C ILE A 29 -17.64 16.96 0.07
N SER A 30 -18.97 16.85 0.09
CA SER A 30 -19.77 17.87 0.76
C SER A 30 -19.44 17.89 2.26
N LEU A 31 -19.47 19.07 2.89
CA LEU A 31 -19.25 19.18 4.33
C LEU A 31 -20.26 18.36 5.14
N GLU A 32 -21.47 18.19 4.62
CA GLU A 32 -22.49 17.30 5.18
C GLU A 32 -22.06 15.83 5.13
N ASN A 33 -21.57 15.35 3.98
CA ASN A 33 -21.09 13.97 3.84
C ASN A 33 -19.83 13.72 4.67
N LEU A 34 -18.92 14.69 4.79
CA LEU A 34 -17.75 14.60 5.66
C LEU A 34 -18.18 14.40 7.13
N LYS A 35 -19.05 15.27 7.63
CA LYS A 35 -19.61 15.19 8.99
C LYS A 35 -20.33 13.86 9.24
N ALA A 36 -21.14 13.43 8.28
CA ALA A 36 -21.86 12.18 8.36
C ALA A 36 -20.90 10.97 8.33
N GLY A 37 -19.82 11.02 7.54
CA GLY A 37 -18.77 10.01 7.49
C GLY A 37 -18.00 9.89 8.80
N ILE A 38 -17.63 11.02 9.41
CA ILE A 38 -17.00 11.05 10.74
C ILE A 38 -17.93 10.47 11.79
N LEU A 39 -19.20 10.89 11.81
CA LEU A 39 -20.20 10.35 12.73
C LEU A 39 -20.41 8.85 12.54
N PHE A 40 -20.42 8.36 11.30
CA PHE A 40 -20.50 6.94 11.00
C PHE A 40 -19.29 6.19 11.59
N ALA A 41 -18.06 6.68 11.34
CA ALA A 41 -16.85 6.09 11.91
C ALA A 41 -16.89 6.05 13.44
N MET A 42 -17.36 7.11 14.10
CA MET A 42 -17.51 7.13 15.56
C MET A 42 -18.50 6.07 16.07
N LYS A 43 -19.66 5.93 15.41
CA LYS A 43 -20.69 4.95 15.80
C LYS A 43 -20.20 3.51 15.64
N GLU A 44 -19.44 3.25 14.58
CA GLU A 44 -18.87 1.94 14.26
C GLU A 44 -17.49 1.72 14.89
N ASN A 45 -16.98 2.69 15.67
CA ASN A 45 -15.68 2.68 16.32
C ASN A 45 -14.51 2.40 15.34
N LEU A 46 -14.50 3.13 14.22
CA LEU A 46 -13.51 3.03 13.15
C LEU A 46 -12.46 4.15 13.28
N MET A 47 -11.21 3.81 12.96
CA MET A 47 -10.14 4.79 12.78
C MET A 47 -10.27 5.47 11.42
N LEU A 48 -10.05 6.78 11.38
CA LEU A 48 -10.21 7.60 10.17
C LEU A 48 -8.87 7.83 9.46
N GLN A 49 -8.90 7.72 8.13
CA GLN A 49 -7.80 8.13 7.26
C GLN A 49 -8.33 9.09 6.21
N PHE A 50 -7.79 10.30 6.16
CA PHE A 50 -8.19 11.31 5.19
C PHE A 50 -7.18 11.38 4.05
N VAL A 51 -7.66 11.35 2.81
CA VAL A 51 -6.84 11.41 1.61
C VAL A 51 -7.07 12.76 0.93
N TYR A 52 -5.99 13.53 0.84
CA TYR A 52 -6.05 14.94 0.42
C TYR A 52 -5.84 15.10 -1.08
N PRO A 53 -6.42 16.15 -1.70
CA PRO A 53 -6.05 16.59 -3.04
C PRO A 53 -4.77 17.44 -3.05
N HIS A 54 -4.29 17.78 -4.25
CA HIS A 54 -3.14 18.68 -4.47
C HIS A 54 -3.49 20.17 -4.29
N TYR A 55 -4.49 20.50 -3.48
CA TYR A 55 -4.86 21.88 -3.18
C TYR A 55 -5.26 22.04 -1.72
N GLU A 56 -5.09 23.27 -1.22
CA GLU A 56 -5.40 23.63 0.16
C GLU A 56 -6.92 23.54 0.43
N LEU A 57 -7.29 22.80 1.47
CA LEU A 57 -8.70 22.63 1.84
C LEU A 57 -9.27 23.91 2.48
N PRO A 58 -10.56 24.22 2.28
CA PRO A 58 -11.22 25.29 3.01
C PRO A 58 -11.18 25.06 4.53
N GLN A 59 -11.05 26.14 5.31
CA GLN A 59 -10.89 26.06 6.77
C GLN A 59 -11.97 25.20 7.47
N ALA A 60 -13.23 25.31 7.03
CA ALA A 60 -14.33 24.54 7.59
C ALA A 60 -14.14 23.01 7.48
N TYR A 61 -13.38 22.53 6.50
CA TYR A 61 -13.05 21.11 6.35
C TYR A 61 -11.92 20.72 7.30
N LYS A 62 -10.89 21.56 7.42
CA LYS A 62 -9.79 21.37 8.36
C LYS A 62 -10.31 21.30 9.79
N ASP A 63 -11.15 22.26 10.18
CA ASP A 63 -11.75 22.32 11.51
C ASP A 63 -12.53 21.04 11.85
N GLU A 64 -13.23 20.47 10.87
CA GLU A 64 -14.00 19.23 11.04
C GLU A 64 -13.10 18.00 11.16
N ILE A 65 -12.04 17.90 10.33
CA ILE A 65 -11.07 16.80 10.36
C ILE A 65 -10.35 16.74 11.72
N GLU A 66 -9.99 17.88 12.29
CA GLU A 66 -9.29 17.99 13.58
C GLU A 66 -10.18 17.67 14.81
N THR A 67 -11.47 17.39 14.63
CA THR A 67 -12.37 17.07 15.76
C THR A 67 -12.19 15.66 16.32
N ILE A 68 -11.44 14.80 15.62
CA ILE A 68 -11.34 13.37 15.90
C ILE A 68 -9.92 12.86 15.62
N ASP A 69 -9.50 11.81 16.30
CA ASP A 69 -8.23 11.14 16.00
C ASP A 69 -8.27 10.53 14.60
N HIS A 70 -7.25 10.82 13.79
CA HIS A 70 -7.18 10.43 12.39
C HIS A 70 -5.74 10.32 11.90
N SER A 71 -5.58 9.86 10.65
CA SER A 71 -4.33 9.99 9.91
C SER A 71 -4.53 10.76 8.61
N LYS A 72 -3.53 11.57 8.23
CA LYS A 72 -3.52 12.36 6.99
C LYS A 72 -2.58 11.74 5.95
N ILE A 73 -3.15 11.38 4.81
CA ILE A 73 -2.43 10.97 3.59
C ILE A 73 -2.49 12.14 2.61
N VAL A 74 -1.35 12.78 2.38
CA VAL A 74 -1.29 14.05 1.65
C VAL A 74 -0.23 14.02 0.56
N PRO A 75 -0.35 14.85 -0.49
CA PRO A 75 0.73 15.00 -1.45
C PRO A 75 1.89 15.84 -0.88
N VAL A 76 3.03 15.75 -1.55
CA VAL A 76 4.31 16.35 -1.10
C VAL A 76 4.25 17.84 -0.77
N GLU A 77 3.36 18.61 -1.42
CA GLU A 77 3.23 20.05 -1.21
C GLU A 77 2.73 20.41 0.19
N TYR A 78 1.99 19.51 0.85
CA TYR A 78 1.39 19.73 2.18
C TYR A 78 1.99 18.82 3.25
N ARG A 79 3.24 18.39 3.05
CA ARG A 79 3.91 17.37 3.87
C ARG A 79 4.01 17.69 5.36
N ASP A 80 3.99 18.95 5.79
CA ASP A 80 4.30 19.33 7.18
C ASP A 80 3.32 18.72 8.19
N GLU A 81 2.03 18.67 7.85
CA GLU A 81 0.97 18.09 8.69
C GLU A 81 0.69 16.60 8.39
N ALA A 82 1.48 15.98 7.51
CA ALA A 82 1.25 14.61 7.05
C ALA A 82 1.72 13.54 8.04
N ASP A 83 0.94 12.47 8.17
CA ASP A 83 1.42 11.16 8.66
C ASP A 83 2.07 10.36 7.52
N VAL A 84 1.48 10.44 6.32
CA VAL A 84 1.97 9.80 5.11
C VAL A 84 2.04 10.81 3.98
N VAL A 85 3.23 10.96 3.41
CA VAL A 85 3.49 11.83 2.25
C VAL A 85 3.53 10.99 0.98
N VAL A 86 2.69 11.32 0.00
CA VAL A 86 2.66 10.68 -1.32
C VAL A 86 3.54 11.46 -2.29
N LEU A 87 4.38 10.71 -3.01
CA LEU A 87 5.22 11.19 -4.10
C LEU A 87 4.79 10.46 -5.38
N ASP A 88 4.34 11.18 -6.39
CA ASP A 88 3.85 10.59 -7.66
C ASP A 88 4.95 10.46 -8.72
N ASP A 89 6.12 11.04 -8.45
CA ASP A 89 7.28 10.95 -9.33
C ASP A 89 8.60 10.94 -8.55
N TRP A 90 9.69 10.63 -9.27
CA TRP A 90 11.04 10.56 -8.72
C TRP A 90 11.68 11.94 -8.48
N GLU A 91 11.22 12.98 -9.17
CA GLU A 91 11.74 14.35 -9.00
C GLU A 91 11.29 14.94 -7.65
N GLN A 92 10.11 14.53 -7.17
CA GLN A 92 9.57 14.86 -5.84
C GLN A 92 10.33 14.18 -4.70
N LEU A 93 11.06 13.09 -4.97
CA LEU A 93 11.93 12.41 -4.01
C LEU A 93 13.25 13.20 -3.83
N SER A 94 13.15 14.44 -3.37
CA SER A 94 14.32 15.28 -3.07
C SER A 94 14.92 14.91 -1.72
N VAL A 95 16.21 14.56 -1.74
CA VAL A 95 17.02 14.26 -0.55
C VAL A 95 16.99 15.40 0.49
N SER A 96 16.91 16.65 0.05
CA SER A 96 16.90 17.84 0.93
C SER A 96 15.55 18.14 1.60
N GLY A 97 14.48 17.50 1.14
CA GLY A 97 13.12 17.70 1.64
C GLY A 97 12.56 16.54 2.46
N CYS A 98 13.34 15.47 2.65
CA CYS A 98 12.92 14.30 3.42
C CYS A 98 13.05 14.55 4.92
N ASP A 99 12.10 14.02 5.69
CA ASP A 99 12.05 14.09 7.15
C ASP A 99 12.18 12.69 7.75
N ILE A 100 13.15 12.51 8.64
CA ILE A 100 13.46 11.27 9.33
C ILE A 100 12.31 10.75 10.21
N GLN A 101 11.32 11.59 10.51
CA GLN A 101 10.14 11.23 11.30
C GLN A 101 8.92 10.91 10.44
N LYS A 102 8.98 11.09 9.10
CA LYS A 102 7.83 10.91 8.21
C LYS A 102 7.89 9.63 7.39
N THR A 103 6.70 9.09 7.11
CA THR A 103 6.51 7.97 6.19
C THR A 103 6.22 8.51 4.79
N TYR A 104 6.92 7.97 3.80
CA TYR A 104 6.74 8.33 2.40
C TYR A 104 6.18 7.15 1.60
N VAL A 105 5.36 7.45 0.60
CA VAL A 105 4.89 6.52 -0.43
C VAL A 105 5.32 7.07 -1.78
N LEU A 106 6.32 6.43 -2.39
CA LEU A 106 6.73 6.70 -3.76
C LEU A 106 5.92 5.80 -4.71
N ARG A 107 5.06 6.42 -5.52
CA ARG A 107 4.36 5.77 -6.61
C ARG A 107 5.18 5.87 -7.88
N THR A 108 5.33 4.75 -8.57
CA THR A 108 6.08 4.72 -9.83
C THR A 108 5.70 3.51 -10.69
N GLY A 109 5.93 3.60 -11.99
CA GLY A 109 5.87 2.44 -12.89
C GLY A 109 7.20 1.70 -12.92
N LYS A 110 7.20 0.46 -13.44
CA LYS A 110 8.38 -0.42 -13.50
C LYS A 110 9.57 0.24 -14.21
N THR A 111 9.32 0.92 -15.33
CA THR A 111 10.38 1.63 -16.09
C THR A 111 11.03 2.74 -15.28
N GLY A 112 10.23 3.50 -14.53
CA GLY A 112 10.73 4.55 -13.64
C GLY A 112 11.56 3.95 -12.51
N PHE A 113 11.09 2.86 -11.92
CA PHE A 113 11.80 2.14 -10.87
C PHE A 113 13.14 1.58 -11.35
N PHE A 114 13.17 0.85 -12.46
CA PHE A 114 14.41 0.26 -13.00
C PHE A 114 15.45 1.31 -13.35
N LYS A 115 15.02 2.50 -13.77
CA LYS A 115 15.92 3.60 -14.12
C LYS A 115 16.49 4.33 -12.90
N ASN A 116 15.69 4.49 -11.84
CA ASN A 116 15.96 5.47 -10.79
C ASN A 116 16.14 4.89 -9.38
N TYR A 117 16.05 3.56 -9.20
CA TYR A 117 16.14 2.92 -7.87
C TYR A 117 17.38 3.30 -7.06
N THR A 118 18.47 3.69 -7.72
CA THR A 118 19.70 4.13 -7.03
C THR A 118 19.49 5.37 -6.16
N ILE A 119 18.50 6.22 -6.48
CA ILE A 119 18.12 7.38 -5.66
C ILE A 119 17.66 6.93 -4.26
N LEU A 120 17.03 5.76 -4.14
CA LEU A 120 16.59 5.22 -2.84
C LEU A 120 17.78 5.07 -1.88
N ASN A 121 18.96 4.73 -2.39
CA ASN A 121 20.17 4.56 -1.59
C ASN A 121 20.61 5.85 -0.86
N GLU A 122 20.17 7.02 -1.33
CA GLU A 122 20.48 8.34 -0.77
C GLU A 122 19.40 8.86 0.20
N VAL A 123 18.25 8.19 0.28
CA VAL A 123 17.07 8.65 1.02
C VAL A 123 16.72 7.74 2.20
N LEU A 124 17.09 6.46 2.14
CA LEU A 124 16.71 5.47 3.15
C LEU A 124 17.15 5.78 4.58
N ASP A 125 18.20 6.60 4.77
CA ASP A 125 18.69 7.06 6.08
C ASP A 125 18.08 8.40 6.53
N LYS A 126 17.18 8.99 5.72
CA LYS A 126 16.59 10.33 5.92
C LYS A 126 15.07 10.30 6.08
N VAL A 127 14.48 9.12 6.17
CA VAL A 127 13.04 8.93 6.31
C VAL A 127 12.75 7.91 7.41
N LEU A 128 11.60 8.02 8.07
CA LEU A 128 11.17 7.00 9.03
C LEU A 128 10.93 5.67 8.30
N ARG A 129 10.25 5.77 7.15
CA ARG A 129 9.87 4.65 6.30
C ARG A 129 9.63 5.10 4.87
N LEU A 130 10.10 4.30 3.92
CA LEU A 130 9.82 4.45 2.51
C LEU A 130 9.01 3.25 2.02
N ASN A 131 7.82 3.54 1.50
CA ASN A 131 7.04 2.57 0.75
C ASN A 131 7.18 2.88 -0.74
N VAL A 132 7.67 1.94 -1.53
CA VAL A 132 7.63 2.01 -2.98
C VAL A 132 6.43 1.21 -3.47
N VAL A 133 5.62 1.82 -4.33
CA VAL A 133 4.43 1.21 -4.93
C VAL A 133 4.58 1.21 -6.44
N LEU A 134 4.66 0.01 -7.00
CA LEU A 134 4.60 -0.20 -8.44
C LEU A 134 3.14 -0.15 -8.91
N VAL A 135 2.82 0.78 -9.81
CA VAL A 135 1.44 1.05 -10.26
C VAL A 135 1.02 0.24 -11.49
N ASP A 136 1.98 -0.43 -12.13
CA ASP A 136 1.83 -1.16 -13.40
C ASP A 136 2.29 -2.63 -13.30
N ILE A 137 2.16 -3.24 -12.11
CA ILE A 137 2.52 -4.64 -11.84
C ILE A 137 1.85 -5.60 -12.83
N ASP A 138 0.61 -5.33 -13.22
CA ASP A 138 -0.16 -6.12 -14.18
C ASP A 138 0.43 -6.15 -15.60
N THR A 139 1.48 -5.36 -15.85
CA THR A 139 2.16 -5.30 -17.15
C THR A 139 3.52 -5.99 -17.15
N PHE A 140 3.95 -6.61 -16.05
CA PHE A 140 5.25 -7.26 -15.96
C PHE A 140 5.35 -8.45 -16.92
N THR A 141 6.53 -8.59 -17.53
CA THR A 141 6.94 -9.73 -18.35
C THR A 141 8.04 -10.51 -17.64
N GLU A 142 8.38 -11.70 -18.15
CA GLU A 142 9.52 -12.48 -17.66
C GLU A 142 10.83 -11.67 -17.62
N SER A 143 11.09 -10.88 -18.66
CA SER A 143 12.28 -10.00 -18.68
C SER A 143 12.22 -8.90 -17.63
N ASP A 144 11.03 -8.40 -17.28
CA ASP A 144 10.88 -7.41 -16.22
C ASP A 144 11.14 -8.03 -14.84
N PHE A 145 10.74 -9.29 -14.61
CA PHE A 145 11.03 -10.00 -13.38
C PHE A 145 12.54 -10.18 -13.15
N ASP A 146 13.30 -10.51 -14.21
CA ASP A 146 14.76 -10.63 -14.13
C ASP A 146 15.44 -9.30 -13.77
N ILE A 147 15.00 -8.20 -14.39
CA ILE A 147 15.50 -6.85 -14.09
C ILE A 147 15.13 -6.47 -12.66
N TYR A 148 13.87 -6.66 -12.27
CA TYR A 148 13.38 -6.34 -10.93
C TYR A 148 14.14 -7.09 -9.85
N LYS A 149 14.37 -8.40 -10.04
CA LYS A 149 15.20 -9.21 -9.14
C LYS A 149 16.61 -8.63 -9.00
N SER A 150 17.23 -8.25 -10.12
CA SER A 150 18.58 -7.68 -10.10
C SER A 150 18.63 -6.37 -9.31
N VAL A 151 17.62 -5.51 -9.50
CA VAL A 151 17.45 -4.26 -8.73
C VAL A 151 17.26 -4.53 -7.24
N LEU A 152 16.42 -5.51 -6.86
CA LEU A 152 16.22 -5.90 -5.47
C LEU A 152 17.52 -6.41 -4.82
N ASP A 153 18.30 -7.21 -5.55
CA ASP A 153 19.59 -7.73 -5.07
C ASP A 153 20.58 -6.57 -4.78
N GLU A 154 20.62 -5.54 -5.64
CA GLU A 154 21.43 -4.33 -5.39
C GLU A 154 20.95 -3.50 -4.19
N LEU A 155 19.63 -3.30 -4.06
CA LEU A 155 19.05 -2.63 -2.90
C LEU A 155 19.35 -3.40 -1.60
N ALA A 156 19.31 -4.73 -1.64
CA ALA A 156 19.66 -5.57 -0.50
C ALA A 156 21.14 -5.40 -0.10
N LEU A 157 22.06 -5.27 -1.07
CA LEU A 157 23.47 -4.98 -0.77
C LEU A 157 23.63 -3.63 -0.07
N LYS A 158 22.91 -2.59 -0.50
CA LYS A 158 22.92 -1.29 0.20
C LYS A 158 22.37 -1.40 1.61
N LEU A 159 21.19 -2.02 1.78
CA LEU A 159 20.57 -2.21 3.10
C LEU A 159 21.47 -2.98 4.05
N LYS A 160 22.13 -4.03 3.57
CA LYS A 160 23.12 -4.79 4.35
C LYS A 160 24.21 -3.86 4.90
N GLY A 161 24.79 -2.99 4.07
CA GLY A 161 25.77 -2.00 4.53
C GLY A 161 25.23 -1.12 5.65
N MET A 162 24.00 -0.61 5.50
CA MET A 162 23.35 0.21 6.51
C MET A 162 23.12 -0.54 7.83
N TYR A 163 22.68 -1.80 7.79
CA TYR A 163 22.54 -2.64 8.99
C TYR A 163 23.86 -2.88 9.71
N LEU A 164 24.97 -3.06 8.97
CA LEU A 164 26.31 -3.22 9.55
C LEU A 164 26.83 -1.94 10.20
N GLU A 165 26.39 -0.78 9.73
CA GLU A 165 26.66 0.53 10.34
C GLU A 165 25.75 0.84 11.55
N GLY A 166 24.87 -0.10 11.92
CA GLY A 166 23.95 0.04 13.06
C GLY A 166 22.65 0.79 12.74
N MET A 167 22.40 1.09 11.46
CA MET A 167 21.13 1.66 11.03
C MET A 167 20.07 0.57 10.83
N ALA A 168 18.79 0.96 10.88
CA ALA A 168 17.65 0.07 10.64
C ALA A 168 16.62 0.75 9.72
N PRO A 169 16.99 1.07 8.46
CA PRO A 169 16.09 1.71 7.52
C PRO A 169 14.86 0.83 7.24
N GLN A 170 13.70 1.45 7.01
CA GLN A 170 12.47 0.75 6.66
C GLN A 170 12.11 0.98 5.19
N LEU A 171 12.31 -0.05 4.38
CA LEU A 171 11.88 -0.13 2.98
C LEU A 171 10.90 -1.28 2.81
N ASN A 172 9.66 -1.01 2.38
CA ASN A 172 8.61 -2.03 2.29
C ASN A 172 9.01 -3.25 1.43
N LEU A 173 9.74 -3.03 0.33
CA LEU A 173 10.10 -4.09 -0.62
C LEU A 173 10.99 -5.18 -0.02
N LEU A 174 11.82 -4.86 0.98
CA LEU A 174 12.86 -5.77 1.48
C LEU A 174 12.88 -5.96 3.00
N THR A 175 12.35 -5.00 3.77
CA THR A 175 12.43 -5.04 5.23
C THR A 175 11.14 -5.53 5.88
N ASP A 176 9.98 -5.32 5.25
CA ASP A 176 8.69 -5.76 5.80
C ASP A 176 8.65 -7.27 6.00
N ARG A 177 9.07 -8.05 5.00
CA ARG A 177 9.03 -9.51 5.14
C ARG A 177 9.93 -10.02 6.26
N MET A 178 11.04 -9.33 6.55
CA MET A 178 11.93 -9.71 7.65
C MET A 178 11.26 -9.53 9.02
N MET A 179 10.40 -8.51 9.17
CA MET A 179 9.80 -8.09 10.43
C MET A 179 8.39 -8.66 10.68
N LEU A 180 7.67 -9.04 9.63
CA LEU A 180 6.30 -9.53 9.74
C LEU A 180 6.23 -11.02 10.08
N ASP A 181 5.31 -11.35 10.99
CA ASP A 181 4.96 -12.71 11.43
C ASP A 181 3.64 -13.23 10.83
N LYS A 182 2.86 -12.33 10.21
CA LYS A 182 1.59 -12.61 9.54
C LYS A 182 1.35 -11.61 8.41
N MET A 183 0.38 -11.93 7.55
CA MET A 183 0.01 -11.11 6.40
C MET A 183 -0.34 -9.67 6.81
N ASN A 184 0.28 -8.69 6.15
CA ASN A 184 0.07 -7.24 6.35
C ASN A 184 -0.54 -6.59 5.11
N ASN A 185 -1.64 -7.17 4.64
CA ASN A 185 -2.41 -6.69 3.50
C ASN A 185 -3.46 -5.66 3.94
N CYS A 186 -3.98 -4.85 3.02
CA CYS A 186 -4.86 -3.71 3.37
C CYS A 186 -6.26 -4.08 3.90
N ASN A 187 -6.65 -5.36 3.82
CA ASN A 187 -7.96 -5.88 4.23
C ASN A 187 -9.19 -5.07 3.72
N ALA A 188 -9.08 -4.51 2.52
CA ALA A 188 -10.21 -3.84 1.84
C ALA A 188 -11.42 -4.77 1.72
N GLY A 189 -12.60 -4.28 2.12
CA GLY A 189 -13.85 -5.04 2.20
C GLY A 189 -13.98 -5.96 3.43
N VAL A 190 -13.01 -5.98 4.35
CA VAL A 190 -13.08 -6.76 5.61
C VAL A 190 -12.88 -5.89 6.84
N GLU A 191 -11.80 -5.12 6.84
CA GLU A 191 -11.41 -4.20 7.92
C GLU A 191 -11.42 -2.75 7.47
N ASN A 192 -11.35 -2.50 6.16
CA ASN A 192 -11.32 -1.17 5.59
C ASN A 192 -12.35 -1.01 4.47
N ILE A 193 -12.99 0.15 4.42
CA ILE A 193 -13.87 0.62 3.33
C ILE A 193 -13.59 2.09 3.07
N THR A 194 -14.10 2.62 1.96
CA THR A 194 -13.89 4.01 1.56
C THR A 194 -15.19 4.76 1.45
N LEU A 195 -15.29 5.95 2.03
CA LEU A 195 -16.29 6.95 1.69
C LEU A 195 -15.72 7.88 0.62
N ALA A 196 -16.42 8.00 -0.51
CA ALA A 196 -16.01 8.84 -1.63
C ALA A 196 -16.78 10.18 -1.67
N PRO A 197 -16.34 11.15 -2.48
CA PRO A 197 -16.97 12.48 -2.55
C PRO A 197 -18.43 12.50 -2.99
N ASP A 198 -18.88 11.46 -3.70
CA ASP A 198 -20.30 11.27 -4.07
C ASP A 198 -21.20 10.80 -2.91
N GLY A 199 -20.65 10.65 -1.70
CA GLY A 199 -21.37 10.23 -0.50
C GLY A 199 -21.62 8.72 -0.42
N LYS A 200 -20.99 7.92 -1.30
CA LYS A 200 -21.14 6.46 -1.33
C LYS A 200 -19.94 5.74 -0.75
N PHE A 201 -20.18 4.52 -0.29
CA PHE A 201 -19.15 3.62 0.19
C PHE A 201 -18.62 2.72 -0.92
N TYR A 202 -17.32 2.41 -0.87
CA TYR A 202 -16.60 1.54 -1.80
C TYR A 202 -15.69 0.58 -1.04
N ILE A 203 -15.31 -0.53 -1.68
CA ILE A 203 -14.36 -1.50 -1.10
C ILE A 203 -13.01 -0.84 -0.77
N CYS A 204 -12.52 0.00 -1.67
CA CYS A 204 -11.37 0.87 -1.47
C CYS A 204 -11.42 2.04 -2.49
N PRO A 205 -10.51 3.03 -2.44
CA PRO A 205 -10.51 4.15 -3.39
C PRO A 205 -10.44 3.72 -4.87
N ALA A 206 -9.76 2.61 -5.15
CA ALA A 206 -9.62 2.10 -6.52
C ALA A 206 -10.96 1.70 -7.14
N PHE A 207 -11.89 1.14 -6.35
CA PHE A 207 -13.24 0.80 -6.83
C PHE A 207 -14.11 2.03 -7.07
N TYR A 208 -13.79 3.18 -6.47
CA TYR A 208 -14.47 4.43 -6.76
C TYR A 208 -13.97 5.06 -8.07
N LEU A 209 -12.66 4.95 -8.32
CA LEU A 209 -12.00 5.57 -9.47
C LEU A 209 -12.04 4.70 -10.74
N ALA A 210 -12.35 3.42 -10.62
CA ALA A 210 -12.52 2.53 -11.78
C ALA A 210 -13.84 2.80 -12.52
N ASP A 211 -13.79 2.76 -13.86
CA ASP A 211 -14.95 3.00 -14.73
C ASP A 211 -16.07 1.96 -14.51
N ASP A 212 -15.68 0.72 -14.24
CA ASP A 212 -16.54 -0.43 -13.93
C ASP A 212 -16.61 -0.73 -12.42
N GLY A 213 -16.14 0.21 -11.61
CA GLY A 213 -16.24 0.18 -10.16
C GLY A 213 -17.69 0.23 -9.66
N TYR A 214 -17.91 -0.22 -8.43
CA TYR A 214 -19.24 -0.26 -7.84
C TYR A 214 -19.24 0.16 -6.37
N SER A 215 -20.30 0.86 -5.97
CA SER A 215 -20.55 1.21 -4.58
C SER A 215 -21.10 0.03 -3.80
N ILE A 216 -20.79 -0.03 -2.51
CA ILE A 216 -21.29 -1.02 -1.54
C ILE A 216 -22.33 -0.42 -0.58
N GLY A 217 -22.97 0.68 -0.96
CA GLY A 217 -23.93 1.42 -0.15
C GLY A 217 -23.62 2.91 -0.07
N SER A 218 -24.26 3.61 0.85
CA SER A 218 -24.04 5.04 1.10
C SER A 218 -24.27 5.38 2.57
N LEU A 219 -24.13 6.65 2.94
CA LEU A 219 -24.44 7.12 4.30
C LEU A 219 -25.92 6.99 4.69
N VAL A 220 -26.81 6.80 3.69
CA VAL A 220 -28.26 6.68 3.89
C VAL A 220 -28.73 5.24 3.68
N GLU A 221 -28.09 4.51 2.77
CA GLU A 221 -28.43 3.12 2.44
C GLU A 221 -27.63 2.13 3.28
N VAL A 222 -28.10 0.89 3.36
CA VAL A 222 -27.40 -0.17 4.08
C VAL A 222 -26.11 -0.53 3.35
N LEU A 223 -25.03 -0.72 4.11
CA LEU A 223 -23.77 -1.24 3.60
C LEU A 223 -23.94 -2.72 3.19
N ASP A 224 -23.69 -3.01 1.92
CA ASP A 224 -23.91 -4.32 1.30
C ASP A 224 -22.70 -4.74 0.46
N ILE A 225 -21.76 -5.43 1.12
CA ILE A 225 -20.64 -6.08 0.46
C ILE A 225 -21.10 -7.44 -0.05
N LYS A 226 -21.23 -7.59 -1.37
CA LYS A 226 -21.60 -8.85 -2.00
C LYS A 226 -20.54 -9.92 -1.76
N ASN A 227 -20.99 -11.12 -1.39
CA ASN A 227 -20.12 -12.27 -1.10
C ASN A 227 -18.95 -11.94 -0.15
N PRO A 228 -19.23 -11.42 1.06
CA PRO A 228 -18.20 -10.83 1.93
C PRO A 228 -17.16 -11.84 2.43
N LYS A 229 -17.45 -13.15 2.30
CA LYS A 229 -16.49 -14.22 2.61
C LYS A 229 -15.27 -14.18 1.68
N LEU A 230 -15.44 -13.85 0.40
CA LEU A 230 -14.35 -13.87 -0.59
C LEU A 230 -13.26 -12.83 -0.28
N TYR A 231 -13.61 -11.73 0.39
CA TYR A 231 -12.64 -10.70 0.80
C TYR A 231 -11.74 -11.13 1.96
N LYS A 232 -12.05 -12.23 2.66
CA LYS A 232 -11.28 -12.69 3.82
C LYS A 232 -10.09 -13.52 3.38
N LEU A 233 -8.95 -13.36 4.07
CA LEU A 233 -7.74 -14.15 3.82
C LEU A 233 -8.00 -15.66 3.88
N SER A 234 -8.85 -16.13 4.82
CA SER A 234 -9.19 -17.56 4.96
C SER A 234 -9.90 -18.16 3.73
N TYR A 235 -10.44 -17.32 2.85
CA TYR A 235 -11.11 -17.70 1.60
C TYR A 235 -10.31 -17.31 0.35
N ALA A 236 -9.04 -16.93 0.50
CA ALA A 236 -8.10 -16.75 -0.60
C ALA A 236 -7.22 -18.02 -0.71
N PRO A 237 -7.52 -18.96 -1.64
CA PRO A 237 -6.95 -20.31 -1.64
C PRO A 237 -5.42 -20.33 -1.65
N LEU A 238 -4.81 -19.47 -2.47
CA LEU A 238 -3.36 -19.32 -2.55
C LEU A 238 -2.81 -18.54 -1.36
N CYS A 239 -3.39 -17.37 -1.08
CA CYS A 239 -2.81 -16.43 -0.12
C CYS A 239 -2.88 -16.90 1.33
N ARG A 240 -3.86 -17.72 1.70
CA ARG A 240 -4.05 -18.18 3.09
C ARG A 240 -2.90 -19.05 3.61
N ASN A 241 -2.16 -19.70 2.72
CA ASN A 241 -1.01 -20.54 3.06
C ASN A 241 0.33 -19.91 2.62
N CYS A 242 0.29 -18.73 1.99
CA CYS A 242 1.46 -18.02 1.52
C CYS A 242 2.14 -17.26 2.66
N ASP A 243 3.47 -17.28 2.70
CA ASP A 243 4.26 -16.57 3.70
C ASP A 243 4.88 -15.26 3.19
N ALA A 244 4.52 -14.77 2.00
CA ALA A 244 4.91 -13.45 1.51
C ALA A 244 4.12 -12.35 2.23
N TYR A 245 4.34 -12.21 3.55
CA TYR A 245 3.54 -11.37 4.45
C TYR A 245 3.57 -9.86 4.14
N GLN A 246 4.58 -9.40 3.42
CA GLN A 246 4.66 -8.03 2.94
C GLN A 246 3.72 -7.74 1.75
N CYS A 247 3.29 -8.80 1.04
CA CYS A 247 2.36 -8.69 -0.08
C CYS A 247 1.06 -7.99 0.36
N LYS A 248 0.64 -6.98 -0.40
CA LYS A 248 -0.58 -6.23 -0.09
C LYS A 248 -1.87 -6.89 -0.54
N ARG A 249 -1.79 -8.02 -1.26
CA ARG A 249 -2.93 -8.81 -1.76
C ARG A 249 -4.04 -7.90 -2.30
N CYS A 250 -3.71 -7.10 -3.31
CA CYS A 250 -4.55 -6.00 -3.75
C CYS A 250 -5.87 -6.52 -4.34
N ILE A 251 -6.97 -6.36 -3.60
CA ILE A 251 -8.29 -6.85 -4.01
C ILE A 251 -8.76 -6.24 -5.33
N TRP A 252 -8.50 -4.96 -5.52
CA TRP A 252 -8.82 -4.29 -6.78
C TRP A 252 -8.01 -4.85 -7.94
N MET A 253 -6.71 -5.11 -7.74
CA MET A 253 -5.87 -5.68 -8.80
C MET A 253 -6.30 -7.11 -9.13
N ASN A 254 -6.59 -7.94 -8.11
CA ASN A 254 -7.16 -9.27 -8.30
C ASN A 254 -8.41 -9.22 -9.19
N TRP A 255 -9.35 -8.33 -8.86
CA TRP A 255 -10.59 -8.18 -9.62
C TRP A 255 -10.31 -7.67 -11.05
N LYS A 256 -9.45 -6.67 -11.21
CA LYS A 256 -9.07 -6.11 -12.52
C LYS A 256 -8.43 -7.15 -13.44
N THR A 257 -7.58 -8.04 -12.91
CA THR A 257 -6.77 -8.96 -13.72
C THR A 257 -7.36 -10.37 -13.83
N THR A 258 -8.18 -10.80 -12.87
CA THR A 258 -8.71 -12.17 -12.81
C THR A 258 -10.24 -12.25 -12.74
N LEU A 259 -10.93 -11.10 -12.60
CA LEU A 259 -12.36 -11.00 -12.31
C LEU A 259 -12.79 -11.57 -10.94
N GLU A 260 -11.82 -11.99 -10.11
CA GLU A 260 -12.05 -12.54 -8.78
C GLU A 260 -11.38 -11.67 -7.71
N VAL A 261 -12.05 -11.40 -6.59
CA VAL A 261 -11.49 -10.57 -5.50
C VAL A 261 -10.46 -11.30 -4.65
N ASN A 262 -10.49 -12.64 -4.64
CA ASN A 262 -9.72 -13.50 -3.73
C ASN A 262 -8.57 -14.25 -4.41
N THR A 263 -8.38 -14.06 -5.72
CA THR A 263 -7.36 -14.75 -6.51
C THR A 263 -6.41 -13.71 -7.12
N PRO A 264 -5.12 -13.70 -6.74
CA PRO A 264 -4.14 -12.80 -7.34
C PRO A 264 -3.76 -13.23 -8.75
N SER A 265 -3.25 -12.29 -9.53
CA SER A 265 -2.61 -12.61 -10.80
C SER A 265 -1.20 -13.13 -10.60
N HIS A 266 -0.67 -13.76 -11.65
CA HIS A 266 0.69 -14.25 -11.71
C HIS A 266 1.72 -13.18 -11.35
N GLU A 267 1.58 -11.99 -11.94
CA GLU A 267 2.54 -10.88 -11.79
C GLU A 267 2.60 -10.41 -10.33
N GLN A 268 1.45 -10.29 -9.66
CA GLN A 268 1.41 -9.95 -8.23
C GLN A 268 2.12 -10.98 -7.37
N CYS A 269 1.91 -12.27 -7.66
CA CYS A 269 2.56 -13.36 -6.95
C CYS A 269 4.07 -13.34 -7.17
N VAL A 270 4.53 -13.26 -8.42
CA VAL A 270 5.96 -13.31 -8.74
C VAL A 270 6.71 -12.14 -8.14
N VAL A 271 6.21 -10.89 -8.29
CA VAL A 271 6.82 -9.70 -7.68
C VAL A 271 6.96 -9.86 -6.15
N ALA A 272 5.90 -10.27 -5.47
CA ALA A 272 5.92 -10.45 -4.03
C ALA A 272 6.86 -11.58 -3.57
N HIS A 273 7.02 -12.66 -4.34
CA HIS A 273 7.94 -13.74 -3.99
C HIS A 273 9.40 -13.39 -4.30
N LEU A 274 9.68 -12.56 -5.31
CA LEU A 274 11.01 -11.98 -5.53
C LEU A 274 11.43 -11.11 -4.34
N GLU A 275 10.58 -10.17 -3.92
CA GLU A 275 10.78 -9.36 -2.70
C GLU A 275 11.04 -10.24 -1.47
N ARG A 276 10.19 -11.26 -1.26
CA ARG A 276 10.29 -12.20 -0.13
C ARG A 276 11.61 -12.97 -0.14
N ASN A 277 12.03 -13.49 -1.30
CA ASN A 277 13.25 -14.26 -1.43
C ASN A 277 14.49 -13.39 -1.24
N THR A 278 14.51 -12.17 -1.77
CA THR A 278 15.60 -11.23 -1.51
C THR A 278 15.64 -10.81 -0.04
N SER A 279 14.47 -10.60 0.60
CA SER A 279 14.37 -10.32 2.05
C SER A 279 14.95 -11.47 2.89
N ARG A 280 14.70 -12.72 2.51
CA ARG A 280 15.31 -13.91 3.14
C ARG A 280 16.82 -13.88 3.03
N SER A 281 17.35 -13.65 1.83
CA SER A 281 18.78 -13.58 1.57
C SER A 281 19.43 -12.47 2.39
N LEU A 282 18.83 -11.28 2.41
CA LEU A 282 19.29 -10.14 3.21
C LEU A 282 19.34 -10.49 4.71
N LEU A 283 18.27 -11.07 5.26
CA LEU A 283 18.20 -11.46 6.67
C LEU A 283 19.27 -12.49 7.05
N LEU A 284 19.49 -13.51 6.21
CA LEU A 284 20.55 -14.50 6.40
C LEU A 284 21.94 -13.85 6.36
N ASP A 285 22.14 -12.90 5.45
CA ASP A 285 23.42 -12.22 5.27
C ASP A 285 23.79 -11.32 6.44
N ILE A 286 22.87 -10.47 6.92
CA ILE A 286 23.15 -9.57 8.05
C ILE A 286 23.38 -10.37 9.34
N ARG A 287 22.72 -11.52 9.50
CA ARG A 287 22.88 -12.41 10.66
C ARG A 287 24.26 -13.08 10.77
N ARG A 288 25.06 -13.06 9.69
CA ARG A 288 26.47 -13.50 9.75
C ARG A 288 27.34 -12.58 10.59
N TYR A 289 26.89 -11.34 10.84
CA TYR A 289 27.67 -10.29 11.49
C TYR A 289 27.07 -9.81 12.82
N GLY A 290 25.89 -10.31 13.21
CA GLY A 290 25.23 -9.92 14.45
C GLY A 290 23.89 -10.63 14.67
N THR A 291 23.26 -10.36 15.81
CA THR A 291 21.93 -10.91 16.12
C THR A 291 20.84 -9.95 15.65
N PHE A 292 20.24 -10.25 14.50
CA PHE A 292 19.15 -9.46 13.93
C PHE A 292 17.84 -10.24 13.92
N LEU A 293 16.76 -9.62 14.41
CA LEU A 293 15.38 -10.14 14.42
C LEU A 293 15.29 -11.61 14.92
N PRO A 294 15.84 -11.96 16.11
CA PRO A 294 15.83 -13.35 16.57
C PRO A 294 14.40 -13.92 16.62
N GLY A 295 14.26 -15.20 16.27
CA GLY A 295 12.95 -15.88 16.21
C GLY A 295 12.17 -15.68 14.91
N HIS A 296 12.58 -14.76 14.03
CA HIS A 296 11.98 -14.61 12.71
C HIS A 296 12.70 -15.52 11.69
N GLU A 297 11.95 -16.36 10.98
CA GLU A 297 12.47 -17.24 9.95
C GLU A 297 11.67 -17.09 8.66
N ILE A 298 12.37 -16.97 7.53
CA ILE A 298 11.80 -17.01 6.19
C ILE A 298 12.31 -18.30 5.55
N LYS A 299 11.42 -19.29 5.37
CA LYS A 299 11.79 -20.61 4.85
C LYS A 299 12.23 -20.53 3.40
N GLU A 300 13.02 -21.49 2.92
CA GLU A 300 13.27 -21.60 1.49
C GLU A 300 12.02 -22.12 0.76
N ILE A 301 11.80 -21.64 -0.46
CA ILE A 301 10.73 -22.10 -1.35
C ILE A 301 11.29 -22.29 -2.75
N THR A 302 10.63 -23.11 -3.57
CA THR A 302 11.06 -23.47 -4.92
C THR A 302 10.14 -22.93 -6.02
N TYR A 303 9.25 -21.99 -5.68
CA TYR A 303 8.29 -21.38 -6.60
C TYR A 303 8.28 -19.86 -6.42
N LEU A 304 7.76 -19.16 -7.44
CA LEU A 304 7.46 -17.71 -7.38
C LEU A 304 5.96 -17.44 -7.49
N ASP A 305 5.23 -18.29 -8.21
CA ASP A 305 3.78 -18.29 -8.20
C ASP A 305 3.24 -19.51 -7.42
N PRO A 306 2.53 -19.31 -6.28
CA PRO A 306 1.88 -20.39 -5.56
C PRO A 306 0.93 -21.23 -6.42
N PHE A 307 0.41 -20.70 -7.53
CA PHE A 307 -0.46 -21.43 -8.44
C PHE A 307 0.23 -22.64 -9.09
N ASP A 308 1.55 -22.57 -9.29
CA ASP A 308 2.36 -23.65 -9.89
C ASP A 308 2.43 -24.87 -8.98
N VAL A 309 2.39 -24.65 -7.67
CA VAL A 309 2.48 -25.68 -6.63
C VAL A 309 1.15 -25.88 -5.89
N ARG A 310 0.02 -25.50 -6.51
CA ARG A 310 -1.31 -25.49 -5.87
C ARG A 310 -1.77 -26.82 -5.25
N GLN A 311 -1.17 -27.95 -5.60
CA GLN A 311 -1.47 -29.26 -4.97
C GLN A 311 -0.90 -29.37 -3.55
N GLU A 312 0.09 -28.53 -3.23
CA GLU A 312 0.76 -28.45 -1.93
C GLU A 312 0.12 -27.39 -1.01
N PHE A 313 -0.93 -26.68 -1.49
CA PHE A 313 -1.60 -25.55 -0.86
C PHE A 313 -3.06 -25.84 -0.46
#